data_AF-A0A2S2P3S3-F1
#
_entry.id   AF-A0A2S2P3S3-F1
#
_cell.length_a   1.000
_cell.length_b   1.000
_cell.length_c   1.000
_cell.angle_alpha   90.00
_cell.angle_beta   90.00
_cell.angle_gamma   90.00
#
_symmetry.space_group_name_H-M   'P 1'
#
loop_
_entity.id
_entity.type
_entity.pdbx_description
1 polymer ?
#
loop_
_entity_poly.entity_id
_entity_poly.type
_entity_poly.pdbx_seq_one_letter_code
_entity_poly.pdbx_strand_id
1 'polypeptide(L)'
;MAAQILTRMPPAYLLADERRRIEVCKRETVTVAVIRRQEREVMLRDWQELWDHTTKAVWRLIPGIRRWMCQSRLGFVSFHMAQALSGHGCFQNYLWKRRRPDNLSCNHYKEAEDTAEHTLLICPFRTYAMWEMEQAISRQ
;
A
#
# COMPACT_ATOMS: atom_id res chain seq x y z
N MET A 1 3.24 6.45 -3.42
CA MET A 1 3.17 4.99 -3.23
C MET A 1 1.95 4.54 -2.41
N ALA A 2 1.74 4.98 -1.15
CA ALA A 2 0.53 4.56 -0.40
C ALA A 2 -0.80 4.77 -1.15
N ALA A 3 -1.02 5.97 -1.71
CA ALA A 3 -2.22 6.26 -2.50
C ALA A 3 -2.39 5.33 -3.71
N GLN A 4 -1.30 5.01 -4.42
CA GLN A 4 -1.30 4.11 -5.58
C GLN A 4 -1.75 2.69 -5.22
N ILE A 5 -1.38 2.21 -4.05
CA ILE A 5 -1.80 0.89 -3.54
C ILE A 5 -3.26 0.90 -3.15
N LEU A 6 -3.70 1.94 -2.43
CA LEU A 6 -5.10 2.09 -2.03
C LEU A 6 -6.03 2.16 -3.25
N THR A 7 -5.61 2.86 -4.30
CA THR A 7 -6.39 2.99 -5.53
C THR A 7 -6.13 1.84 -6.52
N ARG A 8 -5.23 0.90 -6.21
CA ARG A 8 -4.80 -0.16 -7.13
C ARG A 8 -4.40 0.38 -8.51
N MET A 9 -3.62 1.46 -8.51
CA MET A 9 -3.08 2.06 -9.71
C MET A 9 -1.55 2.02 -9.65
N PRO A 10 -0.88 1.30 -10.57
CA PRO A 10 0.57 1.32 -10.61
C PRO A 10 1.10 2.75 -10.81
N PRO A 11 2.33 3.05 -10.34
CA PRO A 11 3.01 4.30 -10.68
C PRO A 11 2.94 4.63 -12.17
N ALA A 12 2.70 5.90 -12.50
CA ALA A 12 2.47 6.33 -13.87
C ALA A 12 3.63 5.99 -14.83
N TYR A 13 4.87 6.04 -14.34
CA TYR A 13 6.04 5.70 -15.15
C TYR A 13 6.12 4.21 -15.47
N LEU A 14 5.68 3.32 -14.56
CA LEU A 14 5.61 1.88 -14.83
C LEU A 14 4.53 1.57 -15.87
N LEU A 15 3.39 2.28 -15.83
CA LEU A 15 2.36 2.19 -16.87
C LEU A 15 2.84 2.71 -18.21
N ALA A 16 3.61 3.79 -18.22
CA ALA A 16 4.20 4.33 -19.45
C ALA A 16 5.22 3.36 -20.05
N ASP A 17 6.06 2.74 -19.21
CA ASP A 17 7.07 1.78 -19.66
C ASP A 17 6.45 0.48 -20.16
N GLU A 18 5.41 -0.04 -19.49
CA GLU A 18 4.60 -1.17 -19.97
C GLU A 18 4.06 -0.89 -21.38
N ARG A 19 3.46 0.28 -21.61
CA ARG A 19 2.92 0.68 -22.92
C ARG A 19 4.01 0.75 -23.99
N ARG A 20 5.17 1.30 -23.64
CA ARG A 20 6.34 1.38 -24.54
C ARG A 20 6.81 -0.01 -24.94
N ARG A 21 6.97 -0.94 -23.99
CA ARG A 21 7.41 -2.33 -24.25
C ARG A 21 6.41 -3.10 -25.12
N ILE A 22 5.11 -2.96 -24.84
CA ILE A 22 4.05 -3.55 -25.67
C ILE A 22 4.16 -3.10 -27.12
N GLU A 23 4.40 -1.80 -27.36
CA GLU A 23 4.52 -1.27 -28.72
C GLU A 23 5.73 -1.84 -29.48
N VAL A 24 6.85 -2.05 -28.79
CA VAL A 24 8.05 -2.67 -29.38
C VAL A 24 7.78 -4.14 -29.74
N CYS A 25 7.16 -4.91 -28.85
CA CYS A 25 6.90 -6.34 -29.05
C CYS A 25 5.77 -6.65 -30.03
N LYS A 26 4.92 -5.69 -30.42
CA LYS A 26 3.86 -5.89 -31.44
C LYS A 26 4.38 -6.35 -32.81
N ARG A 27 5.70 -6.23 -33.04
CA ARG A 27 6.38 -6.68 -34.26
C ARG A 27 6.64 -8.19 -34.28
N GLU A 28 6.40 -8.88 -33.16
CA GLU A 28 6.57 -10.31 -33.01
C GLU A 28 5.36 -11.11 -33.55
N THR A 29 5.55 -12.39 -33.86
CA THR A 29 4.50 -13.31 -34.34
C THR A 29 3.48 -13.71 -33.27
N VAL A 30 3.57 -13.14 -32.06
CA VAL A 30 2.72 -13.45 -30.92
C VAL A 30 1.50 -12.52 -30.89
N THR A 31 0.35 -13.01 -30.41
CA THR A 31 -0.84 -12.17 -30.27
C THR A 31 -0.61 -11.01 -29.28
N VAL A 32 -1.19 -9.85 -29.59
CA VAL A 32 -1.13 -8.65 -28.72
C VAL A 32 -1.65 -8.94 -27.30
N ALA A 33 -2.58 -9.88 -27.14
CA ALA A 33 -3.10 -10.28 -25.84
C ALA A 33 -2.05 -10.96 -24.96
N VAL A 34 -1.21 -11.83 -25.55
CA VAL A 34 -0.12 -12.51 -24.83
C VAL A 34 0.96 -11.51 -24.46
N ILE A 35 1.35 -10.62 -25.38
CA ILE A 35 2.32 -9.54 -25.12
C ILE A 35 1.84 -8.67 -23.93
N ARG A 36 0.58 -8.22 -23.96
CA ARG A 36 -0.01 -7.43 -22.85
C ARG A 36 0.05 -8.17 -21.52
N ARG A 37 -0.21 -9.48 -21.51
CA ARG A 37 -0.16 -10.28 -20.28
C ARG A 37 1.27 -10.40 -19.75
N GLN A 38 2.25 -10.65 -20.62
CA GLN A 38 3.65 -10.75 -20.24
C GLN A 38 4.17 -9.43 -19.68
N GLU A 39 3.93 -8.33 -20.39
CA GLU A 39 4.37 -7.00 -19.94
C GLU A 39 3.67 -6.54 -18.65
N ARG A 40 2.41 -6.91 -18.46
CA ARG A 40 1.71 -6.69 -17.18
C ARG A 40 2.42 -7.41 -16.03
N GLU A 41 2.85 -8.66 -16.22
CA GLU A 41 3.57 -9.42 -15.19
C GLU A 41 4.97 -8.83 -14.93
N VAL A 42 5.64 -8.29 -15.95
CA VAL A 42 6.91 -7.58 -15.74
C VAL A 42 6.68 -6.32 -14.91
N MET A 43 5.70 -5.50 -15.28
CA MET A 43 5.34 -4.28 -14.54
C MET A 43 5.00 -4.58 -13.07
N LEU A 44 4.28 -5.67 -12.80
CA LEU A 44 3.98 -6.09 -11.43
C LEU A 44 5.21 -6.51 -10.64
N ARG A 45 6.22 -7.11 -11.27
CA ARG A 45 7.51 -7.42 -10.63
C ARG A 45 8.30 -6.15 -10.33
N ASP A 46 8.43 -5.26 -11.32
CA ASP A 46 9.11 -3.97 -11.14
C ASP A 46 8.45 -3.18 -9.99
N TRP A 47 7.11 -3.21 -9.92
CA TRP A 47 6.37 -2.57 -8.82
C TRP A 47 6.59 -3.26 -7.47
N GLN A 48 6.65 -4.59 -7.43
CA GLN A 48 6.97 -5.32 -6.19
C GLN A 48 8.38 -4.96 -5.68
N GLU A 49 9.39 -4.88 -6.55
CA GLU A 49 10.75 -4.51 -6.17
C GLU A 49 10.79 -3.12 -5.53
N LEU A 50 10.14 -2.14 -6.17
CA LEU A 50 10.01 -0.79 -5.62
C LEU A 50 9.27 -0.76 -4.28
N TRP A 51 8.29 -1.65 -4.13
CA TRP A 51 7.54 -1.79 -2.89
C TRP A 51 8.41 -2.36 -1.77
N ASP A 52 9.23 -3.36 -2.05
CA ASP A 52 10.10 -4.01 -1.08
C ASP A 52 11.23 -3.08 -0.61
N HIS A 53 11.65 -2.13 -1.44
CA HIS A 53 12.65 -1.10 -1.08
C HIS A 53 12.09 0.07 -0.26
N THR A 54 10.80 0.08 0.08
CA THR A 54 10.24 1.14 0.92
C THR A 54 10.74 1.07 2.36
N THR A 55 11.02 2.23 2.96
CA THR A 55 11.41 2.33 4.37
C THR A 55 10.21 2.41 5.33
N LYS A 56 8.99 2.51 4.81
CA LYS A 56 7.79 2.65 5.66
C LYS A 56 7.34 1.30 6.18
N ALA A 57 7.54 1.03 7.47
CA ALA A 57 7.27 -0.29 8.06
C ALA A 57 5.81 -0.75 7.94
N VAL A 58 4.85 0.19 7.98
CA VAL A 58 3.41 -0.10 7.79
C VAL A 58 3.12 -0.78 6.43
N TRP A 59 3.98 -0.57 5.44
CA TRP A 59 3.80 -1.14 4.10
C TRP A 59 4.15 -2.62 4.03
N ARG A 60 4.88 -3.14 5.03
CA ARG A 60 5.17 -4.59 5.18
C ARG A 60 3.91 -5.43 5.43
N LEU A 61 2.80 -4.79 5.81
CA LEU A 61 1.50 -5.44 5.96
C LEU A 61 0.89 -5.85 4.60
N ILE A 62 1.37 -5.31 3.48
CA ILE A 62 0.95 -5.73 2.14
C ILE A 62 2.12 -6.45 1.47
N PRO A 63 2.28 -7.77 1.65
CA PRO A 63 3.48 -8.48 1.20
C PRO A 63 3.51 -8.74 -0.31
N GLY A 64 2.37 -8.68 -1.01
CA GLY A 64 2.29 -9.03 -2.43
C GLY A 64 1.45 -8.08 -3.26
N ILE A 65 2.09 -7.22 -4.05
CA ILE A 65 1.46 -6.27 -4.98
C ILE A 65 0.57 -7.00 -5.98
N ARG A 66 1.09 -8.07 -6.60
CA ARG A 66 0.33 -8.87 -7.57
C ARG A 66 -0.99 -9.39 -6.99
N ARG A 67 -0.92 -9.97 -5.79
CA ARG A 67 -2.10 -10.50 -5.08
C ARG A 67 -3.07 -9.37 -4.74
N TRP A 68 -2.56 -8.29 -4.17
CA TRP A 68 -3.34 -7.11 -3.81
C TRP A 68 -4.12 -6.53 -4.99
N MET A 69 -3.50 -6.49 -6.17
CA MET A 69 -4.10 -6.00 -7.40
C MET A 69 -5.15 -6.94 -7.99
N CYS A 70 -4.92 -8.25 -7.93
CA CYS A 70 -5.81 -9.26 -8.47
C CYS A 70 -6.99 -9.63 -7.54
N GLN A 71 -7.05 -9.04 -6.35
CA GLN A 71 -8.07 -9.38 -5.36
C GLN A 71 -9.46 -8.90 -5.81
N SER A 72 -10.39 -9.84 -6.02
CA SER A 72 -11.73 -9.59 -6.55
C SER A 72 -12.64 -8.78 -5.62
N ARG A 73 -12.38 -8.80 -4.31
CA ARG A 73 -13.08 -7.96 -3.33
C ARG A 73 -12.42 -6.57 -3.26
N LEU A 74 -13.01 -5.61 -3.97
CA LEU A 74 -12.66 -4.19 -3.93
C LEU A 74 -12.98 -3.53 -2.57
N GLY A 75 -13.90 -4.09 -1.78
CA GLY A 75 -14.44 -3.46 -0.56
C GLY A 75 -13.61 -3.61 0.71
N PHE A 76 -12.34 -4.05 0.65
CA PHE A 76 -11.58 -4.36 1.88
C PHE A 76 -10.86 -3.14 2.48
N VAL A 77 -10.57 -2.09 1.72
CA VAL A 77 -9.86 -0.94 2.29
C VAL A 77 -10.81 -0.14 3.19
N SER A 78 -10.80 -0.41 4.49
CA SER A 78 -11.55 0.36 5.47
C SER A 78 -10.97 1.77 5.61
N PHE A 79 -11.77 2.69 6.17
CA PHE A 79 -11.32 4.03 6.51
C PHE A 79 -10.03 4.02 7.34
N HIS A 80 -9.96 3.14 8.34
CA HIS A 80 -8.80 3.00 9.21
C HIS A 80 -7.59 2.40 8.48
N MET A 81 -7.80 1.45 7.57
CA MET A 81 -6.70 0.92 6.73
C MET A 81 -6.13 1.99 5.80
N ALA A 82 -6.98 2.80 5.17
CA ALA A 82 -6.53 3.90 4.31
C ALA A 82 -5.70 4.92 5.09
N GLN A 83 -6.14 5.26 6.31
CA GLN A 83 -5.41 6.15 7.22
C GLN A 83 -4.07 5.54 7.66
N ALA A 84 -4.08 4.29 8.11
CA ALA A 84 -2.90 3.51 8.47
C ALA A 84 -1.84 3.50 7.35
N LEU A 85 -2.21 3.04 6.17
CA LEU A 85 -1.28 2.87 5.04
C LEU A 85 -0.74 4.20 4.51
N SER A 86 -1.51 5.27 4.62
CA SER A 86 -1.07 6.62 4.25
C SER A 86 -0.29 7.33 5.36
N GLY A 87 -0.38 6.85 6.61
CA GLY A 87 0.13 7.56 7.79
C GLY A 87 -0.61 8.88 8.06
N HIS A 88 -1.86 8.98 7.61
CA HIS A 88 -2.69 10.18 7.70
C HIS A 88 -3.91 9.95 8.59
N GLY A 89 -4.55 11.04 9.01
CA GLY A 89 -5.86 11.00 9.65
C GLY A 89 -5.79 11.02 11.17
N CYS A 90 -6.18 9.91 11.81
CA CYS A 90 -6.42 9.85 13.26
C CYS A 90 -5.17 9.85 14.15
N PHE A 91 -3.98 9.71 13.57
CA PHE A 91 -2.71 9.64 14.31
C PHE A 91 -2.28 11.01 14.86
N GLN A 92 -1.96 11.12 16.15
CA GLN A 92 -1.52 12.39 16.77
C GLN A 92 -0.30 12.98 16.05
N ASN A 93 0.64 12.13 15.59
CA ASN A 93 1.79 12.61 14.81
C ASN A 93 1.38 13.35 13.53
N TYR A 94 0.35 12.85 12.82
CA TYR A 94 -0.16 13.49 11.62
C TYR A 94 -0.93 14.79 11.94
N LEU A 95 -1.75 14.77 12.98
CA LEU A 95 -2.55 15.93 13.37
C LEU A 95 -1.65 17.07 13.88
N TRP A 96 -0.60 16.75 14.65
CA TRP A 96 0.39 17.71 15.13
C TRP A 96 1.11 18.43 14.00
N LYS A 97 1.53 17.71 12.95
CA LYS A 97 2.11 18.30 11.73
C LYS A 97 1.17 19.30 11.03
N ARG A 98 -0.14 19.21 11.30
CA ARG A 98 -1.18 20.12 10.81
C ARG A 98 -1.66 21.13 11.87
N ARG A 99 -0.94 21.25 12.98
CA ARG A 99 -1.21 22.19 14.08
C ARG A 99 -2.62 22.03 14.67
N ARG A 100 -3.07 20.78 14.88
CA ARG A 100 -4.40 20.46 15.43
C ARG A 100 -4.39 20.16 16.94
N PRO A 101 -3.68 19.13 17.45
CA PRO A 101 -3.53 18.84 18.87
C PRO A 101 -2.27 19.50 19.45
N ASP A 102 -2.20 19.53 20.78
CA ASP A 102 -1.05 20.02 21.55
C ASP A 102 -0.03 18.92 21.91
N ASN A 103 -0.23 17.67 21.48
CA ASN A 103 0.68 16.56 21.77
C ASN A 103 0.88 15.59 20.59
N LEU A 104 2.05 14.96 20.59
CA LEU A 104 2.47 13.93 19.62
C LEU A 104 2.25 12.50 20.14
N SER A 105 2.03 12.35 21.44
CA SER A 105 2.06 11.08 22.15
C SER A 105 0.88 10.18 21.80
N CYS A 106 1.09 8.87 21.84
CA CYS A 106 0.00 7.91 21.75
C CYS A 106 -0.94 8.04 22.94
N ASN A 107 -2.25 8.07 22.66
CA ASN A 107 -3.30 8.14 23.68
C ASN A 107 -3.26 6.98 24.66
N HIS A 108 -2.71 5.83 24.25
CA HIS A 108 -2.63 4.61 25.04
C HIS A 108 -1.23 4.36 25.62
N TYR A 109 -0.18 4.93 25.01
CA TYR A 109 1.21 4.75 25.44
C TYR A 109 1.97 6.08 25.32
N LYS A 110 1.98 6.87 26.40
CA LYS A 110 2.40 8.28 26.37
C LYS A 110 3.89 8.49 26.06
N GLU A 111 4.72 7.46 26.20
CA GLU A 111 6.16 7.49 25.97
C GLU A 111 6.56 7.33 24.50
N ALA A 112 5.60 7.05 23.61
CA ALA A 112 5.85 6.97 22.17
C ALA A 112 4.98 7.93 21.38
N GLU A 113 5.47 8.35 20.21
CA GLU A 113 4.68 9.12 19.26
C GLU A 113 3.59 8.26 18.61
N ASP A 114 2.39 8.83 18.46
CA ASP A 114 1.28 8.19 17.78
C ASP A 114 1.48 8.24 16.26
N THR A 115 2.36 7.40 15.76
CA THR A 115 2.54 7.16 14.33
C THR A 115 1.77 5.91 13.91
N ALA A 116 1.37 5.81 12.64
CA ALA A 116 0.77 4.58 12.12
C ALA A 116 1.65 3.34 12.36
N GLU A 117 2.98 3.50 12.29
CA GLU A 117 3.93 2.44 12.60
C GLU A 117 3.86 2.02 14.06
N HIS A 118 3.89 2.98 14.99
CA HIS A 118 3.72 2.69 16.42
C HIS A 118 2.38 2.01 16.69
N THR A 119 1.27 2.60 16.26
CA THR A 119 -0.08 2.10 16.55
C THR A 119 -0.31 0.68 16.02
N LEU A 120 0.26 0.33 14.87
CA LEU A 120 0.03 -0.96 14.21
C LEU A 120 1.04 -2.04 14.62
N LEU A 121 2.30 -1.68 14.87
CA LEU A 121 3.38 -2.67 15.06
C LEU A 121 3.89 -2.75 16.49
N ILE A 122 3.67 -1.72 17.32
CA ILE A 122 4.33 -1.58 18.63
C ILE A 122 3.31 -1.42 19.76
N CYS A 123 2.22 -0.67 19.54
CA CYS A 123 1.30 -0.27 20.59
C CYS A 123 0.60 -1.50 21.23
N PRO A 124 0.62 -1.63 22.58
CA PRO A 124 -0.05 -2.73 23.28
C PRO A 124 -1.57 -2.78 23.08
N PHE A 125 -2.19 -1.63 22.82
CA PHE A 125 -3.64 -1.47 22.66
C PHE A 125 -4.07 -1.42 21.20
N ARG A 126 -3.40 -2.18 20.32
CA ARG A 126 -3.69 -2.32 18.88
C ARG A 126 -5.06 -2.98 18.60
N THR A 127 -6.18 -2.35 18.91
CA THR A 127 -7.44 -3.12 19.15
C THR A 127 -8.53 -3.07 18.09
N TYR A 128 -8.48 -2.26 17.02
CA TYR A 128 -9.52 -2.32 15.97
C TYR A 128 -9.00 -2.22 14.55
N ALA A 129 -8.21 -1.19 14.23
CA ALA A 129 -7.65 -1.02 12.88
C ALA A 129 -6.75 -2.20 12.46
N MET A 130 -6.01 -2.76 13.42
CA MET A 130 -5.14 -3.90 13.16
C MET A 130 -5.93 -5.20 12.94
N TRP A 131 -7.01 -5.43 13.69
CA TRP A 131 -7.86 -6.62 13.47
C TRP A 131 -8.55 -6.60 12.11
N GLU A 132 -9.02 -5.43 11.66
CA GLU A 132 -9.54 -5.27 10.29
C GLU A 132 -8.44 -5.54 9.25
N MET A 133 -7.25 -4.97 9.46
CA MET A 133 -6.13 -5.12 8.54
C MET A 133 -5.62 -6.57 8.51
N GLU A 134 -5.52 -7.23 9.65
CA GLU A 134 -5.22 -8.66 9.76
C GLU A 134 -6.30 -9.52 9.11
N GLN A 135 -7.59 -9.20 9.23
CA GLN A 135 -8.64 -9.91 8.49
C GLN A 135 -8.54 -9.67 6.97
N ALA A 136 -8.08 -8.49 6.54
CA ALA A 136 -7.79 -8.17 5.14
C ALA A 136 -6.72 -9.05 4.55
N ILE A 137 -5.69 -9.24 5.38
CA ILE A 137 -4.41 -9.81 5.00
C ILE A 137 -4.39 -11.32 5.29
N SER A 138 -5.09 -11.82 6.30
CA SER A 138 -5.14 -13.25 6.68
C SER A 138 -6.21 -14.03 5.93
N ARG A 139 -7.20 -13.38 5.31
CA ARG A 139 -8.12 -14.05 4.36
C ARG A 139 -7.51 -14.17 2.95
N GLN A 140 -6.18 -14.27 2.88
CA GLN A 140 -5.37 -14.44 1.68
C GLN A 140 -5.19 -15.90 1.28
#